data_AF-H2CC20-F1
#
_entry.id   AF-H2CC20-F1
#
_cell.length_a   1.000
_cell.length_b   1.000
_cell.length_c   1.000
_cell.angle_alpha   90.00
_cell.angle_beta   90.00
_cell.angle_gamma   90.00
#
_symmetry.space_group_name_H-M   'P 1'
#
loop_
_entity.id
_entity.type
_entity.pdbx_description
1 polymer ?
#
loop_
_entity_poly.entity_id
_entity_poly.type
_entity_poly.pdbx_seq_one_letter_code
_entity_poly.pdbx_strand_id
1 'polypeptide(L)'
;MKKIWMLALIPAIALGSCGKSNEPTAAQAEKMAETGKKICEKMFECIDEQLQTMPAEQREMARSMMGGKEACYKEYGVNETGDAAKPEKIEVQYTKEELDLAIQCMEEITKTSCQQLMSEEGQPASCKKFAEIAEKREKK
;
A
#
# COMPACT_ATOMS: atom_id res chain seq x y z
N MET A 1 8.51 15.27 -16.86
CA MET A 1 8.98 14.60 -15.62
C MET A 1 7.76 14.02 -14.92
N LYS A 2 7.47 12.73 -15.13
CA LYS A 2 6.31 12.03 -14.55
C LYS A 2 6.59 11.80 -13.06
N LYS A 3 5.87 12.51 -12.19
CA LYS A 3 6.00 12.39 -10.74
C LYS A 3 5.42 11.04 -10.32
N ILE A 4 6.28 10.10 -9.98
CA ILE A 4 5.93 8.78 -9.45
C ILE A 4 5.33 8.97 -8.05
N TRP A 5 4.02 9.21 -7.98
CA TRP A 5 3.29 9.44 -6.72
C TRP A 5 3.00 8.16 -5.92
N MET A 6 3.11 6.98 -6.56
CA MET A 6 2.83 5.68 -5.92
C MET A 6 3.75 5.39 -4.72
N LEU A 7 4.95 5.99 -4.67
CA LEU A 7 5.89 5.83 -3.56
C LEU A 7 5.60 6.76 -2.36
N ALA A 8 4.70 7.73 -2.49
CA ALA A 8 4.37 8.69 -1.42
C ALA A 8 3.20 8.25 -0.53
N LEU A 9 2.55 7.12 -0.83
CA LEU A 9 1.42 6.57 -0.06
C LEU A 9 1.83 5.56 1.01
N ILE A 10 3.13 5.40 1.26
CA ILE A 10 3.63 4.71 2.46
C ILE A 10 3.95 5.82 3.48
N PRO A 11 2.97 6.30 4.28
CA PRO A 11 3.30 7.13 5.42
C PRO A 11 4.21 6.30 6.32
N ALA A 12 5.41 6.81 6.56
CA ALA A 12 6.34 6.29 7.54
C ALA A 12 5.59 6.13 8.87
N ILE A 13 5.33 4.87 9.25
CA ILE A 13 4.71 4.48 10.50
C ILE A 13 5.77 4.62 11.61
N ALA A 14 6.17 5.86 11.93
CA ALA A 14 6.89 6.30 13.12
C ALA A 14 7.22 7.79 12.90
N LEU A 15 6.77 8.76 13.69
CA LEU A 15 7.09 8.98 15.10
C LEU A 15 6.19 10.08 15.66
N GLY A 16 5.79 9.97 16.92
CA GLY A 16 5.67 11.12 17.82
C GLY A 16 4.39 11.96 17.77
N SER A 17 3.28 11.42 18.28
CA SER A 17 2.32 12.22 19.05
C SER A 17 1.45 11.32 19.93
N CYS A 18 1.43 11.60 21.23
CA CYS A 18 0.58 10.94 22.21
C CYS A 18 -0.90 11.30 22.00
N GLY A 19 -1.50 10.82 20.91
CA GLY A 19 -2.95 10.74 20.72
C GLY A 19 -3.41 9.31 20.98
N LYS A 20 -4.65 9.12 21.46
CA LYS A 20 -5.23 7.78 21.71
C LYS A 20 -5.15 6.90 20.44
N SER A 21 -4.12 6.07 20.34
CA SER A 21 -3.99 5.01 19.33
C SER A 21 -5.09 4.00 19.60
N ASN A 22 -5.99 3.78 18.64
CA ASN A 22 -6.87 2.61 18.70
C ASN A 22 -6.10 1.47 18.01
N GLU A 23 -5.77 0.42 18.77
CA GLU A 23 -5.25 -0.81 18.15
C GLU A 23 -6.30 -1.34 17.15
N PRO A 24 -5.89 -1.78 15.95
CA PRO A 24 -6.80 -2.39 14.99
C PRO A 24 -7.47 -3.61 15.63
N THR A 25 -8.76 -3.83 15.33
CA THR A 25 -9.41 -5.08 15.74
C THR A 25 -8.74 -6.27 15.06
N ALA A 26 -8.84 -7.47 15.64
CA ALA A 26 -8.28 -8.68 15.02
C ALA A 26 -8.76 -8.87 13.57
N ALA A 27 -10.04 -8.60 13.30
CA ALA A 27 -10.62 -8.66 11.96
C ALA A 27 -10.02 -7.59 11.01
N GLN A 28 -9.77 -6.38 11.49
CA GLN A 28 -9.10 -5.34 10.70
C GLN A 28 -7.65 -5.70 10.41
N ALA A 29 -6.92 -6.24 11.40
CA ALA A 29 -5.54 -6.67 11.22
C ALA A 29 -5.42 -7.83 10.21
N GLU A 30 -6.28 -8.84 10.31
CA GLU A 30 -6.35 -9.95 9.36
C GLU A 30 -6.67 -9.45 7.95
N LYS A 31 -7.64 -8.53 7.84
CA LYS A 31 -8.02 -7.95 6.55
C LYS A 31 -6.92 -7.08 5.95
N MET A 32 -6.19 -6.33 6.76
CA MET A 32 -5.00 -5.59 6.30
C MET A 32 -3.90 -6.51 5.78
N ALA A 33 -3.65 -7.64 6.45
CA ALA A 33 -2.68 -8.63 5.97
C ALA A 33 -3.14 -9.25 4.63
N GLU A 34 -4.41 -9.65 4.53
CA GLU A 34 -4.97 -10.24 3.31
C GLU A 34 -4.95 -9.23 2.13
N THR A 35 -5.41 -8.01 2.36
CA THR A 35 -5.42 -6.97 1.33
C THR A 35 -4.00 -6.50 1.00
N GLY A 36 -3.10 -6.46 1.98
CA GLY A 36 -1.68 -6.15 1.81
C GLY A 36 -0.98 -7.11 0.85
N LYS A 37 -1.24 -8.41 0.98
CA LYS A 37 -0.79 -9.42 0.00
C LYS A 37 -1.25 -9.08 -1.42
N LYS A 38 -2.54 -8.80 -1.58
CA LYS A 38 -3.14 -8.46 -2.89
C LYS A 38 -2.56 -7.17 -3.46
N ILE A 39 -2.23 -6.20 -2.63
CA ILE A 39 -1.53 -4.98 -3.07
C ILE A 39 -0.14 -5.31 -3.58
N CYS A 40 0.64 -6.11 -2.87
CA CYS A 40 1.97 -6.50 -3.32
C CYS A 40 1.88 -7.24 -4.66
N GLU A 41 0.95 -8.17 -4.81
CA GLU A 41 0.69 -8.84 -6.09
C GLU A 41 0.35 -7.84 -7.19
N LYS A 42 -0.57 -6.91 -6.93
CA LYS A 42 -1.00 -5.89 -7.89
C LYS A 42 0.13 -4.94 -8.29
N MET A 43 0.96 -4.54 -7.34
CA MET A 43 2.11 -3.67 -7.59
C MET A 43 3.05 -4.32 -8.61
N PHE A 44 3.42 -5.58 -8.37
CA PHE A 44 4.32 -6.32 -9.27
C PHE A 44 3.66 -6.65 -10.61
N GLU A 45 2.36 -6.94 -10.66
CA GLU A 45 1.59 -7.03 -11.91
C GLU A 45 1.74 -5.76 -12.73
N CYS A 46 1.49 -4.59 -12.12
CA CYS A 46 1.58 -3.31 -12.82
C CYS A 46 2.99 -2.94 -13.24
N ILE A 47 4.00 -3.33 -12.45
CA ILE A 47 5.38 -3.12 -12.85
C ILE A 47 5.75 -4.05 -14.01
N ASP A 48 5.36 -5.32 -13.98
CA ASP A 48 5.63 -6.22 -15.10
C ASP A 48 4.99 -5.74 -16.40
N GLU A 49 3.76 -5.20 -16.35
CA GLU A 49 3.14 -4.54 -17.51
C GLU A 49 3.94 -3.33 -17.99
N GLN A 50 4.40 -2.46 -17.10
CA GLN A 50 5.27 -1.33 -17.44
C GLN A 50 6.58 -1.79 -18.08
N LEU A 51 7.22 -2.80 -17.49
CA LEU A 51 8.48 -3.35 -17.95
C LEU A 51 8.38 -3.99 -19.34
N GLN A 52 7.21 -4.50 -19.73
CA GLN A 52 6.97 -4.98 -21.09
C GLN A 52 7.13 -3.88 -22.14
N THR A 53 6.89 -2.62 -21.76
CA THR A 53 7.09 -1.47 -22.66
C THR A 53 8.56 -1.04 -22.78
N MET A 54 9.46 -1.58 -21.94
CA MET A 54 10.89 -1.27 -21.95
C MET A 54 11.70 -2.25 -22.81
N PRO A 55 12.86 -1.80 -23.35
CA PRO A 55 13.86 -2.67 -23.98
C PRO A 55 14.36 -3.78 -23.03
N ALA A 56 14.72 -4.94 -23.59
CA ALA A 56 15.09 -6.13 -22.81
C ALA A 56 16.23 -5.88 -21.80
N GLU A 57 17.26 -5.13 -22.18
CA GLU A 57 18.41 -4.81 -21.32
C GLU A 57 18.02 -3.92 -20.12
N GLN A 58 17.06 -3.01 -20.31
CA GLN A 58 16.56 -2.15 -19.22
C GLN A 58 15.58 -2.90 -18.31
N ARG A 59 14.85 -3.88 -18.87
CA ARG A 59 13.91 -4.72 -18.13
C ARG A 59 14.60 -5.54 -17.04
N GLU A 60 15.72 -6.17 -17.35
CA GLU A 60 16.45 -6.97 -16.36
C GLU A 60 17.04 -6.11 -15.25
N MET A 61 17.62 -4.95 -15.61
CA MET A 61 18.13 -3.99 -14.64
C MET A 61 17.02 -3.52 -13.70
N ALA A 62 15.88 -3.10 -14.23
CA ALA A 62 14.76 -2.62 -13.42
C ALA A 62 14.20 -3.72 -12.50
N ARG A 63 14.10 -4.98 -12.96
CA ARG A 63 13.69 -6.11 -12.09
C ARG A 63 14.66 -6.33 -10.93
N SER A 64 15.96 -6.25 -11.18
CA SER A 64 16.97 -6.46 -10.14
C SER A 64 16.92 -5.43 -9.01
N MET A 65 16.42 -4.22 -9.29
CA MET A 65 16.36 -3.12 -8.31
C MET A 65 15.12 -3.16 -7.40
N MET A 66 14.11 -3.97 -7.69
CA MET A 66 12.82 -3.93 -6.99
C MET A 66 12.72 -4.79 -5.73
N GLY A 67 13.74 -5.59 -5.41
CA GLY A 67 13.80 -6.34 -4.15
C GLY A 67 12.79 -7.49 -4.00
N GLY A 68 12.01 -7.81 -5.05
CA GLY A 68 11.08 -8.95 -5.05
C GLY A 68 9.77 -8.72 -4.27
N LYS A 69 8.81 -9.63 -4.45
CA LYS A 69 7.49 -9.56 -3.79
C LYS A 69 7.61 -9.75 -2.27
N GLU A 70 8.63 -10.49 -1.85
CA GLU A 70 8.93 -10.87 -0.48
C GLU A 70 9.19 -9.65 0.40
N ALA A 71 9.91 -8.65 -0.13
CA ALA A 71 10.16 -7.39 0.57
C ALA A 71 8.85 -6.63 0.83
N CYS A 72 7.90 -6.66 -0.11
CA CYS A 72 6.59 -6.03 0.06
C CYS A 72 5.73 -6.78 1.09
N TYR A 73 5.71 -8.12 1.06
CA TYR A 73 4.93 -8.92 2.01
C TYR A 73 5.29 -8.64 3.47
N LYS A 74 6.58 -8.43 3.75
CA LYS A 74 7.07 -8.11 5.10
C LYS A 74 6.45 -6.84 5.68
N GLU A 75 6.22 -5.82 4.86
CA GLU A 75 5.61 -4.54 5.29
C GLU A 75 4.14 -4.72 5.75
N TYR A 76 3.46 -5.75 5.26
CA TYR A 76 2.08 -6.06 5.61
C TYR A 76 1.94 -7.19 6.64
N GLY A 77 3.03 -7.61 7.27
CA GLY A 77 3.01 -8.71 8.24
C GLY A 77 2.66 -10.06 7.59
N VAL A 78 2.99 -10.23 6.32
CA VAL A 78 2.79 -11.46 5.54
C VAL A 78 4.16 -12.12 5.35
N ASN A 79 4.23 -13.44 5.48
CA ASN A 79 5.47 -14.18 5.27
C ASN A 79 5.80 -14.30 3.76
N GLU A 80 6.97 -14.86 3.43
CA GLU A 80 7.44 -15.00 2.04
C GLU A 80 6.53 -15.89 1.17
N THR A 81 5.71 -16.76 1.78
CA THR A 81 4.73 -17.61 1.09
C THR A 81 3.39 -16.92 0.88
N GLY A 82 3.21 -15.71 1.39
CA GLY A 82 1.96 -14.96 1.30
C GLY A 82 0.92 -15.36 2.34
N ASP A 83 1.30 -16.05 3.42
CA ASP A 83 0.44 -16.36 4.56
C ASP A 83 0.56 -15.27 5.62
N ALA A 84 -0.54 -14.97 6.30
CA ALA A 84 -0.51 -14.04 7.42
C ALA A 84 0.49 -14.54 8.48
N ALA A 85 1.58 -13.80 8.69
CA ALA A 85 2.37 -14.00 9.89
C ALA A 85 1.50 -13.55 11.08
N LYS A 86 1.76 -14.08 12.28
CA LYS A 86 1.10 -13.55 13.48
C LYS A 86 1.29 -12.03 13.45
N PRO A 87 0.21 -11.22 13.51
CA PRO A 87 0.37 -9.79 13.44
C PRO A 87 1.22 -9.37 14.62
N GLU A 88 2.50 -9.06 14.38
CA GLU A 88 3.22 -8.16 15.28
C GLU A 88 2.36 -6.90 15.33
N LYS A 89 2.09 -6.42 16.55
CA LYS A 89 1.15 -5.32 16.76
C LYS A 89 1.45 -4.19 15.78
N ILE A 90 0.60 -4.05 14.77
CA ILE A 90 0.71 -2.92 13.84
C ILE A 90 0.18 -1.73 14.62
N GLU A 91 1.08 -0.96 15.20
CA GLU A 91 0.74 0.31 15.84
C GLU A 91 0.41 1.33 14.76
N VAL A 92 -0.85 1.34 14.33
CA VAL A 92 -1.34 2.34 13.38
C VAL A 92 -1.93 3.52 14.14
N GLN A 93 -1.47 4.73 13.81
CA GLN A 93 -1.98 5.97 14.40
C GLN A 93 -3.31 6.42 13.78
N TYR A 94 -4.19 5.48 13.42
CA TYR A 94 -5.47 5.75 12.77
C TYR A 94 -6.64 5.44 13.69
N THR A 95 -7.74 6.18 13.54
CA THR A 95 -9.03 5.80 14.14
C THR A 95 -9.56 4.54 13.46
N LYS A 96 -10.52 3.86 14.09
CA LYS A 96 -11.17 2.68 13.47
C LYS A 96 -11.77 3.00 12.10
N GLU A 97 -12.39 4.16 11.96
CA GLU A 97 -13.00 4.64 10.73
C GLU A 97 -11.96 4.93 9.64
N GLU A 98 -10.81 5.50 10.03
CA GLU A 98 -9.68 5.72 9.13
C GLU A 98 -9.05 4.40 8.68
N LEU A 99 -8.97 3.39 9.57
CA LEU A 99 -8.49 2.05 9.22
C LEU A 99 -9.43 1.37 8.22
N ASP A 100 -10.75 1.45 8.43
CA ASP A 100 -11.73 0.90 7.49
C ASP A 100 -11.65 1.58 6.13
N LEU A 101 -11.46 2.91 6.10
CA LEU A 101 -11.27 3.67 4.87
C LEU A 101 -9.95 3.32 4.18
N ALA A 102 -8.88 3.09 4.94
CA ALA A 102 -7.60 2.63 4.40
C ALA A 102 -7.75 1.24 3.76
N ILE A 103 -8.40 0.30 4.46
CA ILE A 103 -8.69 -1.05 3.92
C ILE A 103 -9.53 -0.94 2.64
N GLN A 104 -10.55 -0.09 2.62
CA GLN A 104 -11.36 0.14 1.42
C GLN A 104 -10.52 0.69 0.26
N CYS A 105 -9.64 1.67 0.52
CA CYS A 105 -8.70 2.16 -0.46
C CYS A 105 -7.83 1.05 -1.03
N MET A 106 -7.26 0.23 -0.16
CA MET A 106 -6.42 -0.88 -0.57
C MET A 106 -7.20 -1.88 -1.45
N GLU A 107 -8.43 -2.23 -1.09
CA GLU A 107 -9.29 -3.09 -1.90
C GLU A 107 -9.62 -2.47 -3.27
N GLU A 108 -9.92 -1.18 -3.34
CA GLU A 108 -10.20 -0.50 -4.60
C GLU A 108 -8.96 -0.48 -5.51
N ILE A 109 -7.76 -0.29 -4.96
CA ILE A 109 -6.50 -0.40 -5.70
C ILE A 109 -6.37 -1.78 -6.34
N THR A 110 -6.60 -2.86 -5.58
CA THR A 110 -6.46 -4.24 -6.10
C THR A 110 -7.40 -4.55 -7.28
N LYS A 111 -8.52 -3.84 -7.37
CA LYS A 111 -9.52 -3.99 -8.44
C LYS A 111 -9.29 -3.04 -9.63
N THR A 112 -8.47 -2.01 -9.46
CA THR A 112 -8.22 -1.00 -10.48
C THR A 112 -7.18 -1.51 -11.49
N SER A 113 -7.35 -1.21 -12.78
CA SER A 113 -6.36 -1.60 -13.78
C SER A 113 -5.04 -0.85 -13.61
N CYS A 114 -3.93 -1.46 -14.00
CA CYS A 114 -2.61 -0.83 -13.88
C CYS A 114 -2.50 0.46 -14.71
N GLN A 115 -3.07 0.48 -15.91
CA GLN A 115 -3.16 1.70 -16.72
C GLN A 115 -3.89 2.83 -15.99
N GLN A 116 -4.99 2.52 -15.30
CA GLN A 116 -5.75 3.51 -14.57
C GLN A 116 -4.99 3.97 -13.31
N LEU A 117 -4.39 3.06 -12.54
CA LEU A 117 -3.56 3.40 -11.37
C LEU A 117 -2.36 4.31 -11.71
N MET A 118 -1.87 4.25 -12.93
CA MET A 118 -0.75 5.06 -13.41
C MET A 118 -1.18 6.38 -14.08
N SER A 119 -2.49 6.64 -14.16
CA SER A 119 -3.03 7.90 -14.66
C SER A 119 -3.15 8.93 -13.54
N GLU A 120 -3.08 10.22 -13.87
CA GLU A 120 -3.13 11.31 -12.87
C GLU A 120 -4.47 11.36 -12.11
N GLU A 121 -5.55 10.83 -12.69
CA GLU A 121 -6.89 10.85 -12.11
C GLU A 121 -7.30 9.52 -11.48
N GLY A 122 -6.59 8.44 -11.78
CA GLY A 122 -7.05 7.07 -11.55
C GLY A 122 -6.83 6.52 -10.14
N GLN A 123 -6.42 7.36 -9.19
CA GLN A 123 -6.45 7.02 -7.78
C GLN A 123 -7.92 6.80 -7.33
N PRO A 124 -8.23 5.68 -6.67
CA PRO A 124 -9.59 5.42 -6.19
C PRO A 124 -10.11 6.50 -5.25
N ALA A 125 -11.44 6.72 -5.25
CA ALA A 125 -12.06 7.80 -4.48
C ALA A 125 -11.85 7.64 -2.97
N SER A 126 -11.88 6.41 -2.46
CA SER A 126 -11.58 6.10 -1.06
C SER A 126 -10.15 6.48 -0.68
N CYS A 127 -9.18 6.27 -1.58
CA CYS A 127 -7.78 6.65 -1.39
C CYS A 127 -7.59 8.17 -1.37
N LYS A 128 -8.28 8.92 -2.24
CA LYS A 128 -8.28 10.39 -2.21
C LYS A 128 -8.81 10.90 -0.88
N LYS A 129 -9.94 10.35 -0.43
CA LYS A 129 -10.56 10.71 0.84
C LYS A 129 -9.68 10.37 2.04
N PHE A 130 -8.99 9.22 2.02
CA PHE A 130 -8.04 8.84 3.05
C PHE A 130 -6.85 9.82 3.12
N ALA A 131 -6.26 10.17 1.98
CA ALA A 131 -5.16 11.15 1.90
C ALA A 131 -5.56 12.54 2.42
N GLU A 132 -6.75 13.03 2.07
CA GLU A 132 -7.28 14.31 2.58
C GLU A 132 -7.45 14.32 4.11
N ILE A 133 -7.84 13.18 4.70
CA ILE A 133 -7.99 13.06 6.16
C ILE A 133 -6.61 13.04 6.82
N ALA A 134 -5.65 12.29 6.27
CA ALA A 134 -4.28 12.25 6.76
C ALA A 134 -3.60 13.63 6.74
N GLU A 135 -3.68 14.37 5.63
CA GLU A 135 -3.11 15.72 5.52
C GLU A 135 -3.70 16.72 6.52
N LYS A 136 -5.00 16.60 6.82
CA LYS A 136 -5.67 17.47 7.81
C LYS A 136 -5.20 17.21 9.24
N ARG A 137 -4.67 16.02 9.52
CA ARG A 137 -4.11 15.68 10.84
C ARG A 137 -2.69 16.20 11.02
N GLU A 138 -1.86 16.20 9.98
CA GLU A 138 -0.49 16.73 10.04
C GLU A 138 -0.45 18.27 10.17
N LYS A 139 -1.50 18.95 9.70
CA LYS A 139 -1.64 20.42 9.78
C LYS A 139 -2.26 20.91 11.10
N LYS A 140 -2.64 20.01 12.00
CA LYS A 140 -3.29 20.31 13.29
C LYS A 140 -2.32 20.13 14.45
#